data_AF-A0A1C7MMG8-F1
#
_entry.id   AF-A0A1C7MMG8-F1
#
_cell.length_a   1.000
_cell.length_b   1.000
_cell.length_c   1.000
_cell.angle_alpha   90.00
_cell.angle_beta   90.00
_cell.angle_gamma   90.00
#
_symmetry.space_group_name_H-M   'P 1'
#
loop_
_entity.id
_entity.type
_entity.pdbx_description
1 polymer ?
#
loop_
_entity_poly.entity_id
_entity_poly.type
_entity_poly.pdbx_seq_one_letter_code
_entity_poly.pdbx_strand_id
1 'polypeptide(L)'
;MGQGAFRAENMAEGYFKAFFKEEYRIGMGANGSVFLCQHVLDGNDLGHFAVKKIAVGQSHSYLLDTLREVRLLEKLHHRNIVTYHHAWLETCQFSSFGPKIPTLHVLMQWAEGGSLDDLIDARLGRRAPQIPHLHTSASPLGAGSVPSPQPPETTPTATPYSRSARIRAFRTLQHAPPADRERLRREMGLDGEGARVGRRHPIGKLYTS
;
A
#
# COMPACT_ATOMS: atom_id res chain seq x y z
N MET A 1 14.62 23.37 23.82
CA MET A 1 15.51 23.69 22.68
C MET A 1 15.37 22.58 21.65
N GLY A 2 14.88 22.91 20.45
CA GLY A 2 14.40 21.94 19.47
C GLY A 2 15.50 21.27 18.65
N GLN A 3 15.57 19.94 18.74
CA GLN A 3 16.15 19.10 17.69
C GLN A 3 15.02 18.69 16.73
N GLY A 4 14.46 19.66 15.99
CA GLY A 4 13.26 19.46 15.16
C GLY A 4 13.51 19.37 13.65
N ALA A 5 14.75 19.51 13.19
CA ALA A 5 15.10 19.49 11.77
C ALA A 5 15.91 18.23 11.43
N PHE A 6 15.52 17.54 10.37
CA PHE A 6 16.34 16.49 9.76
C PHE A 6 17.65 17.13 9.29
N ARG A 7 18.78 16.67 9.83
CA ARG A 7 20.10 17.21 9.47
C ARG A 7 20.38 16.86 8.01
N ALA A 8 20.79 17.84 7.22
CA ALA A 8 21.02 17.67 5.78
C ALA A 8 22.04 16.56 5.47
N GLU A 9 23.02 16.36 6.36
CA GLU A 9 24.02 15.29 6.29
C GLU A 9 23.44 13.86 6.36
N ASN A 10 22.22 13.70 6.89
CA ASN A 10 21.52 12.42 6.96
C ASN A 10 20.57 12.19 5.76
N MET A 11 20.53 13.12 4.80
CA MET A 11 19.67 13.06 3.63
C MET A 11 20.49 12.60 2.42
N ALA A 12 20.07 11.53 1.77
CA ALA A 12 20.64 11.04 0.52
C ALA A 12 20.05 11.82 -0.67
N GLU A 13 20.24 13.13 -0.68
CA GLU A 13 19.65 14.02 -1.68
C GLU A 13 20.05 13.63 -3.11
N GLY A 14 19.06 13.53 -4.00
CA GLY A 14 19.26 13.17 -5.40
C GLY A 14 19.42 11.68 -5.67
N TYR A 15 19.47 10.82 -4.65
CA TYR A 15 19.62 9.37 -4.81
C TYR A 15 18.49 8.77 -5.66
N PHE A 16 17.22 9.09 -5.36
CA PHE A 16 16.10 8.56 -6.14
C PHE A 16 16.19 8.97 -7.62
N LYS A 17 16.49 10.24 -7.90
CA LYS A 17 16.62 10.75 -9.28
C LYS A 17 17.79 10.13 -10.04
N ALA A 18 18.88 9.80 -9.35
CA ALA A 18 20.08 9.23 -9.96
C ALA A 18 19.87 7.77 -10.39
N PHE A 19 19.18 6.97 -9.56
CA PHE A 19 19.10 5.52 -9.75
C PHE A 19 17.71 5.02 -10.15
N PHE A 20 16.66 5.84 -10.08
CA PHE A 20 15.30 5.41 -10.35
C PHE A 20 14.59 6.34 -11.32
N LYS A 21 13.91 5.72 -12.27
CA LYS A 21 12.91 6.37 -13.12
C LYS A 21 11.53 6.02 -12.59
N GLU A 22 10.83 7.01 -12.05
CA GLU A 22 9.42 6.85 -11.65
C GLU A 22 8.55 6.67 -12.91
N GLU A 23 7.75 5.61 -12.95
CA GLU A 23 6.87 5.34 -14.09
C GLU A 23 5.45 5.83 -13.83
N TYR A 24 4.80 5.24 -12.82
CA TYR A 24 3.46 5.64 -12.41
C TYR A 24 3.15 5.25 -10.97
N ARG A 25 2.15 5.92 -10.40
CA ARG A 25 1.68 5.65 -9.04
C ARG A 25 0.79 4.40 -9.01
N ILE A 26 1.24 3.37 -8.31
CA ILE A 26 0.53 2.08 -8.14
C ILE A 26 -0.33 2.02 -6.87
N GLY A 27 -0.11 2.92 -5.92
CA GLY A 27 -0.87 2.93 -4.68
C GLY A 27 -0.84 4.26 -3.95
N MET A 28 -1.88 4.49 -3.16
CA MET A 28 -1.96 5.56 -2.18
C MET A 28 -2.53 4.97 -0.90
N GLY A 29 -1.84 5.17 0.22
CA GLY A 29 -2.24 4.71 1.54
C GLY A 29 -2.18 5.84 2.57
N ALA A 30 -2.54 5.52 3.81
CA ALA A 30 -2.52 6.48 4.92
C ALA A 30 -1.14 7.11 5.14
N ASN A 31 -0.08 6.32 4.94
CA ASN A 31 1.29 6.73 5.24
C ASN A 31 2.03 7.24 3.99
N GLY A 32 1.38 7.41 2.82
CA GLY A 32 2.06 7.93 1.63
C GLY A 32 1.64 7.30 0.31
N SER A 33 2.45 7.51 -0.72
CA SER A 33 2.20 7.03 -2.08
C SER A 33 3.23 5.99 -2.51
N VAL A 34 2.81 5.03 -3.30
CA VAL A 34 3.66 3.95 -3.83
C VAL A 34 3.73 4.09 -5.34
N PHE A 35 4.93 4.01 -5.87
CA PHE A 35 5.22 4.17 -7.28
C PHE A 35 5.92 2.92 -7.81
N LEU A 36 5.59 2.54 -9.06
CA LEU A 36 6.44 1.66 -9.84
C LEU A 36 7.62 2.47 -10.36
N CYS A 37 8.82 1.92 -10.21
CA CYS A 37 10.05 2.57 -10.63
C CYS A 37 10.94 1.57 -11.34
N GLN A 38 11.55 1.99 -12.44
CA GLN A 38 12.63 1.27 -13.08
C GLN A 38 13.95 1.66 -12.41
N HIS A 39 14.70 0.69 -11.89
CA HIS A 39 16.05 0.89 -11.39
C HIS A 39 17.01 0.98 -12.59
N VAL A 40 17.82 2.03 -12.63
CA VAL A 40 18.73 2.36 -13.72
C VAL A 40 20.12 2.62 -13.15
N LEU A 41 21.15 2.00 -13.74
CA LEU A 41 22.55 2.25 -13.37
C LEU A 41 23.40 2.39 -14.64
N ASP A 42 24.11 3.50 -14.77
CA ASP A 42 24.91 3.84 -15.95
C ASP A 42 24.15 3.67 -17.28
N GLY A 43 22.86 4.02 -17.28
CA GLY A 43 21.96 3.88 -18.43
C GLY A 43 21.41 2.47 -18.67
N ASN A 44 21.74 1.49 -17.83
CA ASN A 44 21.23 0.13 -17.92
C ASN A 44 20.02 -0.08 -17.01
N ASP A 45 18.97 -0.67 -17.57
CA ASP A 45 17.77 -1.05 -16.83
C ASP A 45 18.01 -2.33 -16.03
N LEU A 46 18.02 -2.23 -14.70
CA LEU A 46 18.30 -3.35 -13.80
C LEU A 46 17.04 -4.11 -13.35
N GLY A 47 15.88 -3.45 -13.35
CA GLY A 47 14.59 -4.08 -13.08
C GLY A 47 13.57 -3.14 -12.46
N HIS A 48 12.34 -3.62 -12.34
CA HIS A 48 11.23 -2.89 -11.75
C HIS A 48 11.14 -3.11 -10.24
N PHE A 49 10.89 -2.03 -9.51
CA PHE A 49 10.71 -2.02 -8.07
C PHE A 49 9.54 -1.14 -7.67
N ALA A 50 9.00 -1.38 -6.48
CA ALA A 50 8.06 -0.47 -5.87
C ALA A 50 8.79 0.45 -4.88
N VAL A 51 8.53 1.75 -4.96
CA VAL A 51 9.07 2.73 -4.01
C VAL A 51 7.91 3.42 -3.30
N LYS A 52 7.85 3.25 -1.98
CA LYS A 52 6.89 3.95 -1.12
C LYS A 52 7.53 5.24 -0.60
N LYS A 53 6.89 6.37 -0.89
CA LYS A 53 7.28 7.72 -0.46
C LYS A 53 6.39 8.17 0.70
N ILE A 54 6.99 8.41 1.86
CA ILE A 54 6.32 8.76 3.12
C ILE A 54 6.80 10.14 3.57
N ALA A 55 5.93 11.16 3.48
CA ALA A 55 6.26 12.51 3.92
C ALA A 55 6.33 12.55 5.45
N VAL A 56 7.53 12.75 6.01
CA VAL A 56 7.74 12.79 7.47
C VAL A 56 7.77 14.21 8.04
N GLY A 57 7.98 15.22 7.19
CA GLY A 57 7.88 16.63 7.57
C GLY A 57 8.98 17.06 8.54
N GLN A 58 8.61 17.52 9.73
CA GLN A 58 9.52 17.87 10.83
C GLN A 58 9.34 16.94 12.05
N SER A 59 8.49 15.91 11.93
CA SER A 59 8.15 15.03 13.04
C SER A 59 9.14 13.88 13.16
N HIS A 60 10.13 14.05 14.04
CA HIS A 60 11.10 12.99 14.31
C HIS A 60 10.44 11.75 14.94
N SER A 61 9.45 11.93 15.82
CA SER A 61 8.70 10.83 16.41
C SER A 61 7.95 10.01 15.35
N TYR A 62 7.31 10.69 14.39
CA TYR A 62 6.63 10.00 13.29
C TYR A 62 7.60 9.22 12.40
N LEU A 63 8.79 9.77 12.13
CA LEU A 63 9.84 9.02 11.45
C LEU A 63 10.22 7.77 12.25
N LEU A 64 10.48 7.89 13.55
CA LEU A 64 10.89 6.75 14.39
C LEU A 64 9.81 5.67 14.45
N ASP A 65 8.54 6.05 14.53
CA ASP A 65 7.42 5.11 14.50
C ASP A 65 7.37 4.39 13.14
N THR A 66 7.51 5.13 12.04
CA THR A 66 7.56 4.57 10.68
C THR A 66 8.76 3.62 10.52
N LEU A 67 9.93 3.96 11.07
CA LEU A 67 11.12 3.12 11.01
C LEU A 67 10.97 1.82 11.81
N ARG A 68 10.14 1.78 12.86
CA ARG A 68 9.81 0.51 13.53
C ARG A 68 9.07 -0.44 12.60
N GLU A 69 8.16 0.07 11.75
CA GLU A 69 7.49 -0.72 10.72
C GLU A 69 8.50 -1.24 9.68
N VAL A 70 9.43 -0.38 9.24
CA VAL A 70 10.49 -0.77 8.29
C VAL A 70 11.38 -1.88 8.86
N ARG A 71 11.81 -1.76 10.13
CA ARG A 71 12.60 -2.81 10.82
C ARG A 71 11.85 -4.12 11.00
N LEU A 72 10.53 -4.06 11.14
CA LEU A 72 9.72 -5.28 11.15
C LEU A 72 9.72 -5.92 9.76
N LEU A 73 9.45 -5.13 8.72
CA LEU A 73 9.42 -5.61 7.33
C LEU A 73 10.77 -6.22 6.92
N GLU A 74 11.88 -5.59 7.29
CA GLU A 74 13.24 -6.09 7.07
C GLU A 74 13.47 -7.49 7.66
N LYS A 75 12.79 -7.85 8.75
CA LYS A 75 12.94 -9.19 9.36
C LYS A 75 12.06 -10.25 8.70
N LEU A 76 11.10 -9.87 7.87
CA LEU A 76 10.14 -10.78 7.26
C LEU A 76 10.64 -11.27 5.90
N HIS A 77 11.25 -12.45 5.89
CA HIS A 77 11.72 -13.11 4.67
C HIS A 77 10.89 -14.36 4.39
N HIS A 78 9.94 -14.25 3.46
CA HIS A 78 9.08 -15.37 3.07
C HIS A 78 8.57 -15.17 1.64
N ARG A 79 8.35 -16.27 0.88
CA ARG A 79 7.89 -16.24 -0.51
C ARG A 79 6.61 -15.42 -0.75
N ASN A 80 5.72 -15.41 0.24
CA ASN A 80 4.43 -14.73 0.17
C ASN A 80 4.42 -13.35 0.85
N ILE A 81 5.60 -12.82 1.19
CA ILE A 81 5.77 -11.48 1.75
C ILE A 81 6.63 -10.68 0.78
N VAL A 82 6.25 -9.43 0.52
CA VAL A 82 7.02 -8.53 -0.34
C VAL A 82 8.39 -8.30 0.30
N THR A 83 9.44 -8.54 -0.49
CA THR A 83 10.83 -8.37 -0.04
C THR A 83 11.16 -6.89 0.15
N TYR A 84 11.73 -6.55 1.30
CA TYR A 84 12.35 -5.26 1.56
C TYR A 84 13.77 -5.22 0.96
N HIS A 85 14.14 -4.09 0.35
CA HIS A 85 15.50 -3.92 -0.20
C HIS A 85 16.27 -2.81 0.50
N HIS A 86 15.70 -1.61 0.62
CA HIS A 86 16.42 -0.47 1.16
C HIS A 86 15.48 0.65 1.64
N ALA A 87 15.97 1.52 2.52
CA ALA A 87 15.27 2.74 2.91
C ALA A 87 16.24 3.90 3.14
N TRP A 88 15.86 5.10 2.69
CA TRP A 88 16.66 6.32 2.83
C TRP A 88 15.75 7.55 2.97
N LEU A 89 16.33 8.65 3.44
CA LEU A 89 15.67 9.95 3.50
C LEU A 89 16.18 10.84 2.37
N GLU A 90 15.29 11.56 1.72
CA GLU A 90 15.62 12.65 0.80
C GLU A 90 14.47 13.68 0.80
N THR A 91 14.71 14.86 0.27
CA THR A 91 13.70 15.92 0.23
C THR A 91 12.87 15.82 -1.05
N CYS A 92 11.56 15.64 -0.91
CA CYS A 92 10.63 15.58 -2.05
C CYS A 92 9.69 16.77 -2.10
N GLN A 93 9.27 17.12 -3.32
CA GLN A 93 8.19 18.06 -3.57
C GLN A 93 7.03 17.30 -4.23
N PHE A 94 5.88 17.24 -3.56
CA PHE A 94 4.74 16.42 -4.02
C PHE A 94 3.78 17.15 -4.97
N SER A 95 3.96 18.46 -5.15
CA SER A 95 3.22 19.27 -6.13
C SER A 95 4.11 20.42 -6.62
N SER A 96 3.85 20.95 -7.82
CA SER A 96 4.66 22.04 -8.41
C SER A 96 4.75 23.29 -7.53
N PHE A 97 3.73 23.54 -6.71
CA PHE A 97 3.65 24.67 -5.80
C PHE A 97 3.82 24.30 -4.32
N GLY A 98 4.07 23.02 -4.03
CA GLY A 98 4.20 22.53 -2.66
C GLY A 98 5.58 22.82 -2.07
N PRO A 99 5.72 22.87 -0.74
CA PRO A 99 7.03 22.94 -0.14
C PRO A 99 7.81 21.64 -0.38
N LYS A 100 9.13 21.74 -0.25
CA LYS A 100 10.04 20.61 -0.16
C LYS A 100 9.93 19.99 1.24
N ILE A 101 9.71 18.69 1.32
CA ILE A 101 9.41 17.97 2.55
C ILE A 101 10.35 16.76 2.70
N PRO A 102 11.01 16.59 3.86
CA PRO A 102 11.73 15.37 4.18
C PRO A 102 10.83 14.15 4.03
N THR A 103 11.30 13.18 3.26
CA THR A 103 10.51 12.03 2.80
C THR A 103 11.33 10.75 2.97
N LEU A 104 10.76 9.79 3.69
CA LEU A 104 11.29 8.44 3.79
C LEU A 104 10.87 7.66 2.53
N HIS A 105 11.87 7.14 1.83
CA HIS A 105 11.71 6.23 0.72
C HIS A 105 11.93 4.81 1.21
N VAL A 106 11.05 3.91 0.83
CA VAL A 106 11.17 2.48 1.11
C VAL A 106 11.10 1.74 -0.22
N LEU A 107 12.24 1.17 -0.62
CA LEU A 107 12.38 0.34 -1.80
C LEU A 107 12.02 -1.10 -1.45
N MET A 108 11.10 -1.66 -2.22
CA MET A 108 10.58 -3.00 -2.04
C MET A 108 10.37 -3.69 -3.39
N GLN A 109 10.29 -5.01 -3.35
CA GLN A 109 9.99 -5.82 -4.53
C GLN A 109 8.66 -5.37 -5.16
N TRP A 110 8.65 -5.28 -6.50
CA TRP A 110 7.42 -5.07 -7.25
C TRP A 110 6.60 -6.39 -7.33
N ALA A 111 5.31 -6.30 -7.01
CA ALA A 111 4.38 -7.42 -7.13
C ALA A 111 3.62 -7.31 -8.46
N GLU A 112 4.11 -8.03 -9.46
CA GLU A 112 3.57 -8.00 -10.84
C GLU A 112 2.08 -8.33 -10.94
N GLY A 113 1.57 -9.17 -10.02
CA GLY A 113 0.16 -9.57 -9.98
C GLY A 113 -0.80 -8.47 -9.51
N GLY A 114 -0.30 -7.28 -9.16
CA GLY A 114 -1.12 -6.18 -8.66
C GLY A 114 -1.69 -6.46 -7.26
N SER A 115 -2.74 -5.72 -6.87
CA SER A 115 -3.38 -5.93 -5.57
C SER A 115 -4.46 -7.01 -5.64
N LEU A 116 -4.72 -7.68 -4.51
CA LEU A 116 -5.80 -8.65 -4.40
C LEU A 116 -7.17 -8.06 -4.78
N ASP A 117 -7.39 -6.78 -4.48
CA ASP A 117 -8.63 -6.08 -4.85
C ASP A 117 -8.79 -6.00 -6.37
N ASP A 118 -7.71 -5.70 -7.09
CA ASP A 118 -7.74 -5.64 -8.56
C ASP A 118 -8.07 -7.02 -9.16
N LEU A 119 -7.53 -8.08 -8.56
CA LEU A 119 -7.84 -9.46 -8.95
C LEU A 119 -9.30 -9.83 -8.67
N ILE A 120 -9.84 -9.44 -7.53
CA ILE A 120 -11.25 -9.67 -7.17
C ILE A 120 -12.17 -8.90 -8.12
N ASP A 121 -11.90 -7.62 -8.37
CA ASP A 121 -12.69 -6.79 -9.27
C ASP A 121 -12.70 -7.37 -10.71
N ALA A 122 -11.53 -7.80 -11.21
CA ALA A 122 -11.43 -8.46 -12.50
C ALA A 122 -12.27 -9.75 -12.58
N ARG A 123 -12.25 -10.57 -11.51
CA ARG A 123 -13.06 -11.81 -11.43
C ARG A 123 -14.57 -11.53 -11.36
N LEU A 124 -14.97 -10.41 -10.79
CA LEU A 124 -16.36 -9.96 -10.72
C LEU A 124 -16.82 -9.22 -12.00
N GLY A 125 -15.98 -9.17 -13.05
CA GLY A 125 -16.28 -8.48 -14.31
C GLY A 125 -16.30 -6.95 -14.17
N ARG A 126 -15.82 -6.41 -13.05
CA ARG A 126 -15.65 -4.97 -12.85
C ARG A 126 -14.37 -4.57 -13.55
N ARG A 127 -14.43 -3.57 -14.42
CA ARG A 127 -13.27 -3.13 -15.22
C ARG A 127 -12.15 -2.67 -14.27
N ALA A 128 -11.16 -3.54 -14.06
CA ALA A 128 -9.98 -3.21 -13.30
C ALA A 128 -9.25 -2.04 -14.01
N PRO A 129 -8.63 -1.12 -13.27
CA PRO A 129 -7.76 -0.12 -13.88
C PRO A 129 -6.72 -0.84 -14.75
N GLN A 130 -6.44 -0.28 -15.93
CA GLN A 130 -5.46 -0.83 -16.87
C GLN A 130 -4.07 -0.82 -16.21
N ILE A 131 -3.69 -1.94 -15.59
CA ILE A 131 -2.32 -2.17 -15.15
C ILE A 131 -1.59 -2.73 -16.38
N PRO A 132 -0.52 -2.10 -16.90
CA PRO A 132 0.15 -2.44 -18.15
C PRO A 132 0.56 -3.91 -18.33
N HIS A 133 0.60 -4.70 -17.25
CA HIS A 133 1.11 -6.08 -17.27
C HIS A 133 0.05 -7.13 -16.94
N LEU A 134 -1.20 -6.73 -16.63
CA LEU A 134 -2.28 -7.70 -16.43
C LEU A 134 -2.86 -8.08 -17.81
N HIS A 135 -2.14 -8.93 -18.55
CA HIS A 135 -2.69 -9.61 -19.71
C HIS A 135 -3.70 -10.65 -19.23
N THR A 136 -4.92 -10.21 -18.93
CA THR A 136 -6.06 -11.13 -18.85
C THR A 136 -6.25 -11.72 -20.25
N SER A 137 -5.77 -12.95 -20.46
CA SER A 137 -6.09 -13.75 -21.64
C SER A 137 -7.54 -14.21 -21.57
N ALA A 138 -8.47 -13.26 -21.67
CA ALA A 138 -9.86 -13.56 -22.00
C ALA A 138 -9.98 -13.41 -23.52
N SER A 139 -9.90 -14.53 -24.24
CA SER A 139 -10.26 -14.61 -25.66
C SER A 139 -11.68 -14.06 -25.84
N PRO A 140 -11.91 -13.03 -26.67
CA PRO A 140 -13.26 -12.59 -26.98
C PRO A 140 -13.82 -13.49 -28.07
N LEU A 141 -14.64 -14.47 -27.67
CA LEU A 141 -15.59 -15.10 -28.58
C LEU A 141 -16.81 -14.18 -28.69
N GLY A 142 -17.09 -13.71 -29.91
CA GLY A 142 -18.41 -13.20 -30.30
C GLY A 142 -18.43 -11.73 -30.69
N ALA A 143 -18.39 -11.47 -32.00
CA ALA A 143 -18.80 -10.21 -32.60
C ALA A 143 -20.31 -9.97 -32.37
N GLY A 144 -20.70 -8.74 -32.07
CA GLY A 144 -22.11 -8.34 -32.02
C GLY A 144 -22.35 -6.88 -31.64
N SER A 145 -22.56 -6.05 -32.67
CA SER A 145 -23.32 -4.78 -32.71
C SER A 145 -23.12 -3.70 -31.63
N VAL A 146 -22.61 -2.55 -32.08
CA VAL A 146 -22.60 -1.24 -31.42
C VAL A 146 -24.04 -0.69 -31.29
N PRO A 147 -24.40 -0.05 -30.15
CA PRO A 147 -25.28 1.11 -30.19
C PRO A 147 -24.69 2.36 -29.51
N SER A 148 -25.17 3.51 -29.99
CA SER A 148 -24.78 4.91 -29.72
C SER A 148 -24.53 5.34 -28.26
N PRO A 149 -23.75 6.43 -28.05
CA PRO A 149 -23.40 6.93 -26.73
C PRO A 149 -24.53 7.77 -26.11
N GLN A 150 -25.06 7.33 -24.96
CA GLN A 150 -25.80 8.20 -24.03
C GLN A 150 -24.87 8.62 -22.87
N PRO A 151 -25.05 9.84 -22.31
CA PRO A 151 -24.20 10.36 -21.25
C PRO A 151 -24.40 9.56 -19.95
N PRO A 152 -23.34 9.20 -19.20
CA PRO A 152 -23.50 8.43 -17.98
C PRO A 152 -23.93 9.32 -16.81
N GLU A 153 -25.24 9.37 -16.54
CA GLU A 153 -25.76 9.61 -15.19
C GLU A 153 -25.77 8.26 -14.44
N THR A 154 -24.68 7.94 -13.75
CA THR A 154 -24.76 7.01 -12.60
C THR A 154 -23.68 7.36 -11.59
N THR A 155 -24.11 7.83 -10.43
CA THR A 155 -23.34 7.81 -9.18
C THR A 155 -22.82 6.37 -8.97
N PRO A 156 -21.50 6.14 -8.81
CA PRO A 156 -21.00 4.80 -8.57
C PRO A 156 -21.48 4.37 -7.18
N THR A 157 -22.45 3.45 -7.15
CA THR A 157 -22.92 2.80 -5.94
C THR A 157 -21.74 2.09 -5.31
N ALA A 158 -21.20 2.67 -4.23
CA ALA A 158 -20.05 2.12 -3.52
C ALA A 158 -20.47 0.81 -2.85
N THR A 159 -20.21 -0.32 -3.51
CA THR A 159 -20.39 -1.62 -2.86
C THR A 159 -19.47 -1.70 -1.63
N PRO A 160 -19.91 -2.29 -0.51
CA PRO A 160 -19.16 -2.32 0.75
C PRO A 160 -17.79 -3.02 0.64
N TYR A 161 -17.55 -3.75 -0.44
CA TYR A 161 -16.28 -4.42 -0.73
C TYR A 161 -15.34 -3.64 -1.64
N SER A 162 -15.71 -2.44 -2.11
CA SER A 162 -14.83 -1.65 -2.98
C SER A 162 -13.59 -1.15 -2.24
N ARG A 163 -12.44 -1.17 -2.91
CA ARG A 163 -11.15 -0.61 -2.41
C ARG A 163 -11.31 0.78 -1.78
N SER A 164 -12.08 1.66 -2.41
CA SER A 164 -12.33 3.02 -1.90
C SER A 164 -13.21 3.03 -0.65
N ALA A 165 -14.10 2.06 -0.46
CA ALA A 165 -14.86 1.88 0.78
C ALA A 165 -13.94 1.41 1.92
N ARG A 166 -13.10 0.40 1.67
CA ARG A 166 -12.15 -0.13 2.67
C ARG A 166 -11.09 0.89 3.10
N ILE A 167 -10.54 1.65 2.15
CA ILE A 167 -9.56 2.72 2.44
C ILE A 167 -10.22 3.83 3.29
N ARG A 168 -11.45 4.23 2.96
CA ARG A 168 -12.18 5.24 3.74
C ARG A 168 -12.48 4.73 5.16
N ALA A 169 -12.99 3.51 5.28
CA ALA A 169 -13.24 2.84 6.55
C ALA A 169 -11.99 2.83 7.46
N PHE A 170 -10.85 2.39 6.91
CA PHE A 170 -9.58 2.35 7.63
C PHE A 170 -9.12 3.75 8.06
N ARG A 171 -9.24 4.76 7.18
CA ARG A 171 -8.88 6.15 7.48
C ARG A 171 -9.72 6.71 8.63
N THR A 172 -11.03 6.46 8.62
CA THR A 172 -11.93 6.91 9.69
C THR A 172 -11.56 6.26 11.03
N LEU A 173 -11.18 4.98 11.03
CA LEU A 173 -10.70 4.29 12.25
C LEU A 173 -9.39 4.83 12.81
N GLN A 174 -8.46 5.24 11.95
CA GLN A 174 -7.16 5.76 12.39
C GLN A 174 -7.27 7.16 13.00
N HIS A 175 -8.16 8.00 12.47
CA HIS A 175 -8.34 9.40 12.91
C HIS A 175 -9.45 9.57 13.95
N ALA A 176 -10.23 8.53 14.23
CA ALA A 176 -11.26 8.57 15.25
C ALA A 176 -10.66 8.78 16.65
N PRO A 177 -11.30 9.61 17.50
CA PRO A 177 -10.96 9.70 18.92
C PRO A 177 -10.97 8.32 19.59
N PRO A 178 -10.15 8.08 20.63
CA PRO A 178 -10.03 6.76 21.26
C PRO A 178 -11.37 6.14 21.68
N ALA A 179 -12.33 6.96 22.13
CA ALA A 179 -13.67 6.53 22.53
C ALA A 179 -14.53 6.03 21.35
N ASP A 180 -14.31 6.56 20.15
CA ASP A 180 -15.12 6.25 18.96
C ASP A 180 -14.53 5.11 18.13
N ARG A 181 -13.24 4.79 18.30
CA ARG A 181 -12.56 3.72 17.55
C ARG A 181 -13.24 2.36 17.73
N GLU A 182 -13.70 2.05 18.94
CA GLU A 182 -14.32 0.75 19.24
C GLU A 182 -15.75 0.66 18.67
N ARG A 183 -16.52 1.76 18.73
CA ARG A 183 -17.86 1.84 18.12
C ARG A 183 -17.76 1.68 16.60
N LEU A 184 -16.86 2.43 15.98
CA LEU A 184 -16.67 2.43 14.54
C LEU A 184 -16.12 1.10 14.01
N ARG A 185 -15.30 0.39 14.82
CA ARG A 185 -14.81 -0.95 14.48
C ARG A 185 -15.95 -1.96 14.40
N ARG A 186 -16.89 -1.89 15.35
CA ARG A 186 -18.08 -2.74 15.42
C ARG A 186 -19.05 -2.45 14.27
N GLU A 187 -19.27 -1.16 13.97
CA GLU A 187 -20.15 -0.73 12.87
C GLU A 187 -19.63 -1.18 11.50
N MET A 188 -18.30 -1.28 11.32
CA MET A 188 -17.67 -1.72 10.08
C MET A 188 -17.38 -3.23 10.02
N GLY A 189 -17.85 -4.02 11.00
CA GLY A 189 -17.75 -5.48 10.98
C GLY A 189 -16.32 -6.03 11.01
N LEU A 190 -15.35 -5.28 11.55
CA LEU A 190 -13.93 -5.68 11.68
C LEU A 190 -13.63 -6.36 13.02
N ASP A 191 -14.64 -7.03 13.56
CA ASP A 191 -14.54 -7.85 14.75
C ASP A 191 -13.99 -9.19 14.31
N GLY A 192 -12.80 -9.54 14.80
CA GLY A 192 -12.06 -10.71 14.34
C GLY A 192 -12.79 -12.02 14.66
N GLU A 193 -13.65 -12.46 13.75
CA GLU A 193 -14.30 -13.77 13.78
C GLU A 193 -13.62 -14.76 12.82
N GLY A 194 -12.29 -14.74 12.78
CA GLY A 194 -11.46 -15.70 12.03
C GLY A 194 -10.50 -16.54 12.89
N ALA A 195 -10.50 -16.35 14.22
CA ALA A 195 -9.48 -16.94 15.10
C ALA A 195 -10.08 -17.61 16.36
N ARG A 196 -11.23 -18.29 16.22
CA ARG A 196 -11.82 -19.10 17.31
C ARG A 196 -12.44 -20.41 16.82
N VAL A 197 -11.66 -21.23 16.11
CA VAL A 197 -11.85 -22.69 16.14
C VAL A 197 -10.48 -23.31 16.40
N GLY A 198 -10.31 -23.84 17.62
CA GLY A 198 -9.03 -24.40 18.07
C GLY A 198 -8.72 -24.15 19.54
N ARG A 199 -9.71 -24.09 20.43
CA ARG A 199 -9.44 -24.24 21.86
C ARG A 199 -9.41 -25.73 22.22
N ARG A 200 -8.19 -26.15 22.50
CA ARG A 200 -7.76 -27.34 23.25
C ARG A 200 -8.75 -27.72 24.37
N HIS A 201 -9.13 -28.99 24.42
CA HIS A 201 -9.68 -29.61 25.62
C HIS A 201 -8.55 -29.92 26.61
N PRO A 202 -8.71 -29.66 27.92
CA PRO A 202 -7.71 -29.98 28.94
C PRO A 202 -7.85 -31.42 29.45
N ILE A 203 -6.69 -32.08 29.51
CA ILE A 203 -6.17 -33.01 30.54
C ILE A 203 -7.19 -33.72 31.45
N GLY A 204 -7.28 -35.04 31.32
CA GLY A 204 -7.69 -35.95 32.39
C GLY A 204 -6.54 -36.91 32.74
N LYS A 205 -5.96 -36.76 33.94
CA LYS A 205 -5.16 -37.81 34.59
C LYS A 205 -6.13 -38.74 35.34
N LEU A 206 -5.99 -40.06 35.19
CA LEU A 206 -6.31 -41.02 36.24
C LEU A 206 -5.45 -42.29 36.09
N TYR A 207 -5.12 -42.85 37.25
CA TYR A 207 -4.08 -43.83 37.60
C TYR A 207 -4.47 -45.31 37.35
N THR A 208 -3.44 -46.19 37.33
CA THR A 208 -3.39 -47.62 37.75
C THR A 208 -4.23 -48.65 36.99
N SER A 209 -3.81 -49.89 36.73
CA SER A 209 -2.77 -50.78 37.31
C SER A 209 -1.88 -51.42 36.24
#